data_AF-A0A7Y1XVP9-F1
#
_entry.id   AF-A0A7Y1XVP9-F1
#
_cell.length_a   1.000
_cell.length_b   1.000
_cell.length_c   1.000
_cell.angle_alpha   90.00
_cell.angle_beta   90.00
_cell.angle_gamma   90.00
#
_symmetry.space_group_name_H-M   'P 1'
#
loop_
_entity.id
_entity.type
_entity.pdbx_description
1 polymer ?
#
loop_
_entity_poly.entity_id
_entity_poly.type
_entity_poly.pdbx_seq_one_letter_code
_entity_poly.pdbx_strand_id
1 'polypeptide(L)'
;MDWWILELIFVAIMVTVLGILGPLIKRFGKAYAADVFRANPRTGKSYLVLMDFAYYMIFGAYVLFVIKWEPDTGWAQEVNADQLQGSAVRLGGMVLLMGLLHGLNVLTLPVIGRVFTLNRQLDDDLTAPRVA
;
A
#
# COMPACT_ATOMS: atom_id res chain seq x y z
N MET A 1 -29.82 11.43 -19.16
CA MET A 1 -28.44 11.60 -18.68
C MET A 1 -27.69 10.39 -19.15
N ASP A 2 -26.65 10.57 -19.95
CA ASP A 2 -25.89 9.44 -20.44
C ASP A 2 -25.20 8.73 -19.26
N TRP A 3 -25.12 7.39 -19.33
CA TRP A 3 -24.61 6.55 -18.26
C TRP A 3 -23.17 6.93 -17.84
N TRP A 4 -22.35 7.38 -18.80
CA TRP A 4 -20.96 7.80 -18.55
C TRP A 4 -20.86 9.00 -17.59
N ILE A 5 -21.90 9.84 -17.49
CA ILE A 5 -21.91 10.99 -16.59
C ILE A 5 -21.91 10.52 -15.13
N LEU A 6 -22.69 9.48 -14.81
CA LEU A 6 -22.73 8.90 -13.46
C LEU A 6 -21.38 8.27 -13.10
N GLU A 7 -20.74 7.59 -14.04
CA GLU A 7 -19.41 7.01 -13.83
C GLU A 7 -18.36 8.09 -13.59
N LEU A 8 -18.36 9.18 -14.36
CA LEU A 8 -17.43 10.30 -14.13
C LEU A 8 -17.65 10.96 -12.77
N ILE A 9 -18.90 11.16 -12.35
CA ILE A 9 -19.21 11.68 -11.00
C ILE A 9 -18.66 10.74 -9.93
N PHE A 10 -18.90 9.43 -10.08
CA PHE A 10 -18.43 8.44 -9.13
C PHE A 10 -16.90 8.41 -9.04
N VAL A 11 -16.21 8.41 -10.19
CA VAL A 11 -14.74 8.49 -10.25
C VAL A 11 -14.23 9.78 -9.60
N ALA A 12 -14.86 10.92 -9.88
CA ALA A 12 -14.47 12.21 -9.28
C ALA A 12 -14.61 12.19 -7.76
N ILE A 13 -15.71 11.63 -7.23
CA ILE A 13 -15.90 11.44 -5.78
C ILE A 13 -14.81 10.53 -5.21
N MET A 14 -14.54 9.40 -5.87
CA MET A 14 -13.52 8.44 -5.42
C MET A 14 -12.13 9.10 -5.37
N VAL A 15 -11.72 9.78 -6.43
CA VAL A 15 -10.45 10.50 -6.49
C VAL A 15 -10.38 11.60 -5.42
N THR A 16 -11.47 12.31 -5.17
CA THR A 16 -11.54 13.34 -4.12
C THR A 16 -11.36 12.71 -2.73
N VAL A 17 -12.06 11.62 -2.44
CA VAL A 17 -11.92 10.89 -1.18
C VAL A 17 -10.48 10.40 -0.99
N LEU A 18 -9.85 9.84 -2.03
CA LEU A 18 -8.46 9.42 -1.98
C LEU A 18 -7.48 10.58 -1.79
N GLY A 19 -7.72 11.70 -2.49
CA GLY A 19 -6.94 12.92 -2.36
C GLY A 19 -7.00 13.53 -0.96
N ILE A 20 -8.09 13.31 -0.22
CA ILE A 20 -8.25 13.75 1.18
C ILE A 20 -7.67 12.71 2.17
N LEU A 21 -8.01 11.43 2.00
CA LEU A 21 -7.60 10.37 2.93
C LEU A 21 -6.09 10.12 2.87
N GLY A 22 -5.46 10.18 1.69
CA GLY A 22 -4.03 9.94 1.54
C GLY A 22 -3.16 10.84 2.44
N PRO A 23 -3.30 12.18 2.36
CA PRO A 23 -2.60 13.11 3.25
C PRO A 23 -2.92 12.90 4.73
N LEU A 24 -4.17 12.57 5.08
CA LEU A 24 -4.57 12.31 6.47
C LEU A 24 -3.88 11.07 7.04
N ILE A 25 -3.89 9.94 6.31
CA ILE A 25 -3.18 8.71 6.69
C ILE A 25 -1.69 8.99 6.85
N LYS A 26 -1.09 9.74 5.92
CA LYS A 26 0.33 10.12 5.97
C LYS A 26 0.66 11.00 7.17
N ARG A 27 -0.24 11.89 7.59
CA ARG A 27 -0.07 12.72 8.79
C ARG A 27 0.01 11.86 10.05
N PHE A 28 -0.88 10.87 10.20
CA PHE A 28 -0.85 9.94 11.34
C PHE A 28 0.42 9.07 11.31
N GLY A 29 0.78 8.54 10.14
CA GLY A 29 2.01 7.75 9.96
C GLY A 29 3.28 8.54 10.31
N LYS A 30 3.34 9.83 9.97
CA LYS A 30 4.49 10.70 10.28
C LYS A 30 4.73 10.86 11.78
N ALA A 31 3.67 11.04 12.57
CA ALA A 31 3.79 11.13 14.02
C ALA A 31 4.33 9.81 14.60
N TYR A 32 3.75 8.68 14.19
CA TYR A 32 4.20 7.35 14.61
C TYR A 32 5.66 7.08 14.22
N ALA A 33 6.05 7.38 12.98
CA ALA A 33 7.41 7.19 12.52
C ALA A 33 8.42 8.06 13.26
N ALA A 34 8.04 9.28 13.68
CA ALA A 34 8.89 10.15 14.48
C ALA A 34 9.19 9.54 15.86
N ASP A 35 8.23 8.82 16.45
CA ASP A 35 8.43 8.13 17.72
C ASP A 35 9.24 6.84 17.56
N VAL A 36 8.89 6.01 16.57
CA VAL A 36 9.56 4.72 16.32
C VAL A 36 10.99 4.89 15.83
N PHE A 37 11.23 5.84 14.93
CA PHE A 37 12.54 6.10 14.34
C PHE A 37 13.20 7.36 14.91
N ARG A 38 12.90 7.71 16.17
CA ARG A 38 13.42 8.92 16.82
C ARG A 38 14.94 9.02 16.75
N ALA A 39 15.65 7.90 16.89
CA ALA A 39 17.10 7.82 16.81
C ALA A 39 17.67 7.97 15.39
N ASN A 40 16.87 7.75 14.34
CA ASN A 40 17.31 7.90 12.95
C ASN A 40 16.17 8.37 12.03
N PRO A 41 15.86 9.69 12.01
CA PRO A 41 14.73 10.26 11.28
C PRO A 41 14.77 10.01 9.77
N ARG A 42 15.97 9.86 9.18
CA ARG A 42 16.13 9.56 7.75
C ARG A 42 15.51 8.21 7.40
N THR A 43 15.73 7.20 8.23
CA THR A 43 15.14 5.86 8.07
C THR A 43 13.63 5.91 8.22
N GLY A 44 13.10 6.66 9.19
CA GLY A 44 11.65 6.85 9.34
C GLY A 44 10.99 7.49 8.12
N LYS A 45 11.64 8.49 7.50
CA LYS A 45 11.16 9.08 6.24
C LYS A 45 11.15 8.06 5.11
N SER A 46 12.23 7.31 4.91
CA SER A 46 12.31 6.27 3.87
C SER A 46 11.30 5.15 4.10
N TYR A 47 11.06 4.76 5.35
CA TYR A 47 10.06 3.76 5.72
C TYR A 47 8.65 4.18 5.30
N LEU A 48 8.27 5.44 5.56
CA LEU A 48 6.97 5.96 5.12
C LEU A 48 6.82 5.96 3.59
N VAL A 49 7.88 6.34 2.87
CA VAL A 49 7.88 6.26 1.39
C VAL A 49 7.71 4.81 0.91
N LEU A 50 8.36 3.87 1.58
CA LEU A 50 8.28 2.45 1.24
C LEU A 50 6.87 1.89 1.50
N MET A 51 6.18 2.37 2.54
CA MET A 51 4.78 2.07 2.80
C MET A 51 3.84 2.70 1.77
N ASP A 52 4.13 3.91 1.28
CA ASP A 52 3.33 4.57 0.23
C ASP A 52 3.29 3.69 -1.05
N PHE A 53 4.37 2.98 -1.38
CA PHE A 53 4.37 2.02 -2.50
C PHE A 53 3.33 0.90 -2.34
N ALA A 54 3.21 0.32 -1.14
CA ALA A 54 2.19 -0.71 -0.86
C ALA A 54 0.78 -0.14 -1.06
N TYR A 55 0.54 1.07 -0.58
CA TYR A 55 -0.73 1.76 -0.72
C TYR A 55 -1.11 1.95 -2.19
N TYR A 56 -0.20 2.50 -3.00
CA TYR A 56 -0.48 2.74 -4.42
C TYR A 56 -0.68 1.45 -5.21
N MET A 57 0.03 0.38 -4.89
CA MET A 57 -0.21 -0.92 -5.52
C MET A 57 -1.61 -1.45 -5.19
N ILE A 58 -2.01 -1.46 -3.91
CA ILE A 58 -3.34 -1.94 -3.53
C ILE A 58 -4.45 -1.09 -4.18
N PHE A 59 -4.30 0.23 -4.22
CA PHE A 59 -5.26 1.11 -4.89
C PHE A 59 -5.28 0.93 -6.41
N GLY A 60 -4.11 0.81 -7.04
CA GLY A 60 -4.01 0.52 -8.47
C GLY A 60 -4.67 -0.81 -8.85
N ALA A 61 -4.48 -1.84 -8.02
CA ALA A 61 -5.16 -3.11 -8.19
C ALA A 61 -6.69 -3.00 -8.07
N TYR A 62 -7.17 -2.25 -7.08
CA TYR A 62 -8.60 -1.98 -6.93
C TYR A 62 -9.19 -1.32 -8.19
N VAL A 63 -8.52 -0.28 -8.73
CA VAL A 63 -8.95 0.38 -9.98
C VAL A 63 -9.03 -0.61 -11.13
N LEU A 64 -8.04 -1.49 -11.29
CA LEU A 64 -8.02 -2.52 -12.33
C LEU A 64 -9.15 -3.56 -12.18
N PHE A 65 -9.65 -3.80 -10.97
CA PHE A 65 -10.77 -4.70 -10.75
C PHE A 65 -12.14 -4.07 -11.00
N VAL A 66 -12.27 -2.76 -10.76
CA VAL A 66 -13.57 -2.08 -10.86
C VAL A 66 -13.77 -1.35 -12.18
N ILE A 67 -12.70 -1.14 -12.96
CA ILE A 67 -12.82 -0.59 -14.30
C ILE A 67 -13.68 -1.53 -15.16
N LYS A 68 -14.65 -0.95 -15.87
CA LYS A 68 -15.50 -1.66 -16.81
C LYS A 68 -15.08 -1.29 -18.22
N TRP A 69 -14.98 -2.31 -19.06
CA TRP A 69 -14.71 -2.13 -20.49
C TRP A 69 -16.01 -2.37 -21.26
N GLU A 70 -16.47 -1.36 -21.99
CA GLU A 70 -17.55 -1.50 -22.96
C GLU A 70 -16.96 -1.28 -24.36
N PRO A 71 -17.21 -2.19 -25.32
CA PRO A 71 -16.72 -2.01 -26.68
C PRO A 71 -17.50 -0.89 -27.37
N ASP A 72 -16.77 0.09 -27.93
CA ASP A 72 -17.40 1.11 -28.78
C ASP A 72 -17.88 0.48 -30.10
N THR A 73 -18.95 1.01 -30.68
CA THR A 73 -19.55 0.50 -31.92
C THR A 73 -18.53 0.56 -33.06
N GLY A 74 -17.85 -0.55 -33.33
CA GLY A 74 -16.79 -0.62 -34.35
C GLY A 74 -15.49 -1.30 -33.91
N TRP A 75 -15.36 -1.68 -32.63
CA TRP A 75 -14.24 -2.54 -32.19
C TRP A 75 -14.35 -3.90 -32.90
N ALA A 76 -13.51 -4.08 -33.91
CA ALA A 76 -13.43 -5.28 -34.72
C ALA A 76 -13.18 -6.53 -33.84
N GLN A 77 -13.65 -7.69 -34.31
CA GLN A 77 -13.70 -8.99 -33.62
C GLN A 77 -12.33 -9.56 -33.14
N GLU A 78 -11.25 -8.79 -33.19
CA GLU A 78 -9.89 -9.25 -32.89
C GLU A 78 -9.47 -9.02 -31.42
N VAL A 79 -10.04 -8.02 -30.72
CA VAL A 79 -9.85 -7.80 -29.27
C VAL A 79 -11.18 -7.43 -28.64
N ASN A 80 -11.78 -8.35 -27.91
CA ASN A 80 -13.07 -8.11 -27.24
C ASN A 80 -12.89 -7.52 -25.83
N ALA A 81 -13.94 -6.86 -25.33
CA ALA A 81 -13.95 -6.28 -23.99
C ALA A 81 -13.66 -7.33 -22.89
N ASP A 82 -14.06 -8.58 -23.10
CA ASP A 82 -13.78 -9.69 -22.17
C ASP A 82 -12.28 -9.97 -22.04
N GLN A 83 -11.53 -9.91 -23.15
CA GLN A 83 -10.07 -10.11 -23.14
C GLN A 83 -9.35 -8.98 -22.39
N LEU A 84 -9.83 -7.74 -22.55
CA LEU A 84 -9.33 -6.58 -21.80
C LEU A 84 -9.67 -6.70 -20.31
N GLN A 85 -10.92 -7.05 -19.98
CA GLN A 85 -11.35 -7.30 -18.60
C GLN A 85 -10.51 -8.40 -17.95
N GLY A 86 -10.31 -9.53 -18.63
CA GLY A 86 -9.51 -10.64 -18.13
C GLY A 86 -8.04 -10.27 -17.94
N SER A 87 -7.48 -9.41 -18.80
CA SER A 87 -6.12 -8.89 -18.64
C SER A 87 -6.00 -7.89 -17.49
N ALA A 88 -6.98 -7.00 -17.34
CA ALA A 88 -7.05 -6.04 -16.24
C ALA A 88 -7.16 -6.76 -14.88
N VAL A 89 -8.00 -7.80 -14.78
CA VAL A 89 -8.11 -8.63 -13.56
C VAL A 89 -6.80 -9.35 -13.25
N ARG A 90 -6.12 -9.94 -14.24
CA ARG A 90 -4.83 -10.60 -14.01
C ARG A 90 -3.76 -9.61 -13.52
N LEU A 91 -3.65 -8.46 -14.16
CA LEU A 91 -2.72 -7.42 -13.76
C LEU A 91 -3.07 -6.87 -12.37
N GLY A 92 -4.34 -6.60 -12.10
CA GLY A 92 -4.84 -6.16 -10.79
C GLY A 92 -4.50 -7.17 -9.70
N GLY A 93 -4.68 -8.47 -9.97
CA GLY A 93 -4.28 -9.55 -9.05
C GLY A 93 -2.79 -9.56 -8.74
N MET A 94 -1.93 -9.43 -9.77
CA MET A 94 -0.48 -9.37 -9.58
C MET A 94 -0.06 -8.15 -8.74
N VAL A 95 -0.61 -6.98 -9.06
CA VAL A 95 -0.33 -5.73 -8.33
C VAL A 95 -0.83 -5.83 -6.88
N LEU A 96 -2.00 -6.42 -6.64
CA LEU A 96 -2.53 -6.63 -5.28
C LEU A 96 -1.60 -7.53 -4.47
N LEU A 97 -1.24 -8.70 -5.02
CA LEU A 97 -0.34 -9.65 -4.36
C LEU A 97 0.99 -8.98 -4.03
N MET A 98 1.57 -8.24 -4.97
CA MET A 98 2.82 -7.52 -4.75
C MET A 98 2.66 -6.46 -3.65
N GLY A 99 1.58 -5.69 -3.66
CA GLY A 99 1.28 -4.70 -2.63
C GLY A 99 1.15 -5.30 -1.24
N LEU A 100 0.44 -6.42 -1.12
CA LEU A 100 0.26 -7.14 0.15
C LEU A 100 1.57 -7.75 0.65
N LEU A 101 2.31 -8.46 -0.21
CA LEU A 101 3.58 -9.08 0.16
C LEU A 101 4.62 -8.03 0.56
N HIS A 102 4.70 -6.92 -0.20
CA HIS A 102 5.57 -5.80 0.12
C HIS A 102 5.18 -5.15 1.44
N GLY A 103 3.90 -4.84 1.63
CA GLY A 103 3.40 -4.28 2.88
C GLY A 103 3.72 -5.16 4.09
N LEU A 104 3.50 -6.47 3.99
CA LEU A 104 3.85 -7.43 5.03
C LEU A 104 5.35 -7.45 5.32
N ASN A 105 6.19 -7.46 4.27
CA ASN A 105 7.64 -7.45 4.43
C ASN A 105 8.12 -6.19 5.15
N VAL A 106 7.62 -5.02 4.75
CA VAL A 106 7.96 -3.73 5.38
C VAL A 106 7.52 -3.68 6.84
N LEU A 107 6.33 -4.20 7.17
CA LEU A 107 5.84 -4.25 8.55
C LEU A 107 6.61 -5.25 9.44
N THR A 108 7.13 -6.33 8.84
CA THR A 108 7.78 -7.42 9.58
C THR A 108 9.20 -7.04 10.02
N LEU A 109 9.98 -6.35 9.19
CA LEU A 109 11.39 -6.03 9.47
C LEU A 109 11.61 -5.25 10.79
N PRO A 110 10.84 -4.19 11.12
CA PRO A 110 10.99 -3.47 12.39
C PRO A 110 10.62 -4.32 13.61
N VAL A 111 9.63 -5.20 13.47
CA VAL A 111 9.19 -6.10 14.57
C VAL A 111 10.32 -7.09 14.89
N ILE A 112 10.87 -7.74 13.86
CA ILE A 112 12.00 -8.66 14.01
C ILE A 112 13.21 -7.96 14.63
N GLY A 113 13.57 -6.77 14.15
CA GLY A 113 14.69 -6.01 14.69
C GLY A 113 14.51 -5.66 16.18
N ARG A 114 13.29 -5.30 16.60
CA ARG A 114 12.98 -5.03 18.01
C ARG A 114 13.09 -6.28 18.87
N VAL A 115 12.54 -7.41 18.40
CA VAL A 115 12.59 -8.68 19.13
C VAL A 115 14.03 -9.13 19.37
N PHE A 116 14.89 -9.09 18.35
CA PHE A 116 16.30 -9.44 18.51
C PHE A 116 17.05 -8.48 19.44
N THR A 117 16.76 -7.19 19.38
CA THR A 117 17.37 -6.20 20.28
C THR A 117 16.96 -6.47 21.73
N LEU A 118 15.69 -6.79 21.98
CA LEU A 118 15.18 -7.15 23.30
C LEU A 118 15.85 -8.41 23.83
N ASN A 119 15.98 -9.44 22.98
CA ASN A 119 16.63 -10.69 23.36
C ASN A 119 18.10 -10.46 23.76
N ARG A 120 18.83 -9.64 23.00
CA ARG A 120 20.21 -9.29 23.35
C ARG A 120 20.32 -8.53 24.67
N GLN A 121 19.41 -7.58 24.94
CA GLN A 121 19.39 -6.87 26.22
C GLN A 121 19.11 -7.80 27.41
N LEU A 122 18.20 -8.77 27.23
CA LEU A 122 17.94 -9.79 28.23
C LEU A 122 19.16 -10.69 28.48
N ASP A 123 19.85 -11.11 27.41
CA ASP A 123 21.07 -11.92 27.51
C ASP A 123 22.21 -11.14 28.22
N ASP A 124 22.36 -9.85 27.91
CA ASP A 124 23.35 -8.96 28.55
C ASP A 124 23.02 -8.74 30.05
N ASP A 125 21.75 -8.51 30.40
CA ASP A 125 21.31 -8.35 31.80
C ASP A 125 21.49 -9.64 32.63
N LEU A 126 21.28 -10.81 32.02
CA LEU A 126 21.50 -12.11 32.68
C LEU A 126 22.99 -12.40 32.92
N THR A 127 23.88 -11.85 32.10
CA THR A 127 25.33 -12.09 32.17
C THR A 127 26.10 -10.99 32.90
N ALA A 128 25.47 -9.85 33.21
CA ALA A 128 26.07 -8.78 33.99
C ALA A 128 26.35 -9.22 35.46
N PRO A 129 27.58 -9.04 35.98
CA PRO A 129 27.90 -9.36 37.36
C PRO A 129 27.08 -8.48 38.30
N ARG A 130 26.27 -9.09 39.18
CA ARG A 130 25.59 -8.37 40.26
C ARG A 130 26.64 -7.79 41.18
N VAL A 131 26.87 -6.48 41.09
CA VAL A 131 27.68 -5.76 42.06
C VAL A 131 26.92 -5.78 43.38
N ALA A 132 27.44 -6.55 44.34
CA ALA A 132 26.94 -6.65 45.71
C ALA A 132 27.39 -5.46 46.56
#